data_AF-A0A660S3S4-F1
#
_entry.id   AF-A0A660S3S4-F1
#
_cell.length_a   1.000
_cell.length_b   1.000
_cell.length_c   1.000
_cell.angle_alpha   90.00
_cell.angle_beta   90.00
_cell.angle_gamma   90.00
#
_symmetry.space_group_name_H-M   'P 1'
#
loop_
_entity.id
_entity.type
_entity.pdbx_description
1 polymer ?
#
loop_
_entity_poly.entity_id
_entity_poly.type
_entity_poly.pdbx_seq_one_letter_code
_entity_poly.pdbx_strand_id
1 'polypeptide(L)'
;MKTEDKIYQEVNNLIKSLYNSDGTINIKKLKELQLYGSSVNWGDLSCCHVEKAYVVYVSEAAPDAYALQRYIEEEMRKKGYKVKVITEW
;
A
#
# COMPACT_ATOMS: atom_id res chain seq x y z
N MET A 1 -3.03 -5.01 21.25
CA MET A 1 -2.73 -4.41 19.94
C MET A 1 -4.00 -3.80 19.39
N LYS A 2 -4.00 -2.51 19.07
CA LYS A 2 -5.18 -1.83 18.53
C LYS A 2 -5.43 -2.30 17.08
N THR A 3 -6.64 -2.10 16.57
CA THR A 3 -6.97 -2.51 15.19
C THR A 3 -6.14 -1.73 14.17
N GLU A 4 -5.83 -0.47 14.48
CA GLU A 4 -4.97 0.41 13.70
C GLU A 4 -3.55 -0.17 13.54
N ASP A 5 -2.98 -0.71 14.62
CA ASP A 5 -1.66 -1.36 14.58
C ASP A 5 -1.66 -2.60 13.67
N LYS A 6 -2.76 -3.37 13.69
CA LYS A 6 -2.94 -4.53 12.79
C LYS A 6 -3.04 -4.08 11.33
N ILE A 7 -3.84 -3.05 11.06
CA ILE A 7 -3.98 -2.49 9.70
C ILE A 7 -2.64 -1.98 9.20
N TYR A 8 -1.90 -1.22 10.02
CA TYR A 8 -0.57 -0.73 9.69
C TYR A 8 0.39 -1.85 9.29
N GLN A 9 0.43 -2.93 10.08
CA GLN A 9 1.27 -4.09 9.80
C GLN A 9 0.84 -4.81 8.52
N GLU A 10 -0.46 -5.03 8.33
CA GLU A 10 -0.98 -5.70 7.15
C GLU A 10 -0.74 -4.93 5.85
N VAL A 11 -0.87 -3.59 5.88
CA VAL A 11 -0.58 -2.75 4.70
C VAL A 11 0.91 -2.77 4.38
N ASN A 12 1.80 -2.65 5.37
CA ASN A 12 3.24 -2.74 5.13
C ASN A 12 3.65 -4.15 4.64
N ASN A 13 2.97 -5.21 5.09
CA ASN A 13 3.16 -6.56 4.55
C ASN A 13 2.71 -6.68 3.08
N LEU A 14 1.59 -6.04 2.72
CA LEU A 14 1.12 -5.98 1.33
C LEU A 14 2.12 -5.23 0.44
N ILE A 15 2.59 -4.06 0.88
CA ILE A 15 3.61 -3.28 0.18
C ILE A 15 4.87 -4.13 -0.01
N LYS A 16 5.38 -4.76 1.05
CA LYS A 16 6.56 -5.64 0.97
C LYS A 16 6.38 -6.79 -0.02
N SER A 17 5.15 -7.29 -0.20
CA SER A 17 4.86 -8.33 -1.17
C SER A 17 5.06 -7.90 -2.63
N LEU A 18 5.11 -6.59 -2.91
CA LEU A 18 5.36 -6.03 -4.24
C LEU A 18 6.85 -6.08 -4.65
N TYR A 19 7.71 -6.48 -3.73
CA TYR A 19 9.15 -6.61 -3.91
C TYR A 19 9.55 -8.09 -4.05
N ASN A 20 10.71 -8.30 -4.68
CA ASN A 20 11.41 -9.57 -4.66
C ASN A 20 12.05 -9.81 -3.28
N SER A 21 12.51 -11.03 -3.02
CA SER A 21 13.16 -11.37 -1.75
C SER A 21 14.45 -10.60 -1.47
N ASP A 22 15.09 -10.07 -2.51
CA ASP A 22 16.31 -9.25 -2.42
C ASP A 22 16.02 -7.75 -2.21
N GLY A 23 14.75 -7.37 -2.07
CA GLY A 23 14.32 -5.98 -1.86
C GLY A 23 14.17 -5.17 -3.14
N THR A 24 14.47 -5.73 -4.32
CA THR A 24 14.20 -5.05 -5.60
C THR A 24 12.72 -5.09 -5.95
N ILE A 25 12.23 -4.12 -6.73
CA ILE A 25 10.83 -4.13 -7.18
C ILE A 25 10.52 -5.34 -8.07
N ASN A 26 9.38 -5.99 -7.86
CA ASN A 26 8.93 -7.06 -8.74
C ASN A 26 8.16 -6.49 -9.94
N ILE A 27 8.90 -6.05 -10.97
CA ILE A 27 8.33 -5.41 -12.17
C ILE A 27 7.25 -6.28 -12.83
N LYS A 28 7.44 -7.61 -12.88
CA LYS A 28 6.46 -8.53 -13.47
C LYS A 28 5.13 -8.45 -12.70
N LYS A 29 5.18 -8.57 -11.38
CA LYS A 29 4.01 -8.46 -10.50
C LYS A 29 3.35 -7.07 -10.60
N LEU A 30 4.15 -6.00 -10.64
CA LEU A 30 3.60 -4.64 -10.81
C LEU A 30 2.84 -4.48 -12.14
N LYS A 31 3.31 -5.10 -13.22
CA LYS A 31 2.57 -5.10 -14.50
C LYS A 31 1.28 -5.90 -14.42
N GLU A 32 1.31 -7.08 -13.80
CA GLU A 32 0.12 -7.93 -13.60
C GLU A 32 -0.96 -7.22 -12.77
N LEU A 33 -0.55 -6.45 -11.77
CA LEU A 33 -1.43 -5.65 -10.90
C LEU A 33 -1.77 -4.28 -11.47
N GLN A 34 -1.30 -3.93 -12.68
CA GLN A 34 -1.48 -2.60 -13.29
C GLN A 34 -0.96 -1.43 -12.42
N LEU A 35 0.06 -1.69 -11.61
CA LEU A 35 0.75 -0.70 -10.79
C LEU A 35 1.98 -0.11 -11.48
N TYR A 36 2.50 -0.80 -12.49
CA TYR A 36 3.68 -0.35 -13.23
C TYR A 36 3.43 0.99 -13.93
N GLY A 37 4.36 1.94 -13.75
CA GLY A 37 4.23 3.31 -14.28
C GLY A 37 3.47 4.28 -13.36
N SER A 38 2.98 3.83 -12.21
CA SER A 38 2.43 4.74 -11.18
C SER A 38 3.51 5.68 -10.64
N SER A 39 3.13 6.92 -10.34
CA SER A 39 3.97 7.92 -9.67
C SER A 39 4.23 7.53 -8.21
N VAL A 40 5.17 6.61 -8.01
CA VAL A 40 5.50 6.00 -6.71
C VAL A 40 7.03 5.93 -6.60
N ASN A 41 7.58 6.46 -5.51
CA ASN A 41 8.96 6.20 -5.12
C ASN A 41 9.03 4.83 -4.43
N TRP A 42 9.23 3.79 -5.23
CA TRP A 42 9.30 2.41 -4.75
C TRP A 42 10.49 2.14 -3.82
N GLY A 43 11.47 3.04 -3.70
CA GLY A 43 12.58 2.88 -2.74
C GLY A 43 12.12 3.03 -1.29
N ASP A 44 11.17 3.92 -1.04
CA ASP A 44 10.79 4.36 0.31
C ASP A 44 9.28 4.21 0.61
N LEU A 45 8.53 3.64 -0.33
CA LEU A 45 7.09 3.38 -0.20
C LEU A 45 6.76 2.64 1.11
N SER A 46 5.93 3.25 1.94
CA SER A 46 5.49 2.66 3.20
C SER A 46 4.15 3.22 3.66
N CYS A 47 3.40 2.43 4.43
CA CYS A 47 2.31 2.97 5.23
C CYS A 47 2.93 3.68 6.43
N CYS A 48 2.75 5.00 6.52
CA CYS A 48 3.35 5.84 7.56
C CYS A 48 2.39 6.06 8.75
N HIS A 49 1.08 6.07 8.51
CA HIS A 49 0.10 6.36 9.54
C HIS A 49 -1.26 5.69 9.28
N VAL A 50 -1.96 5.31 10.34
CA VAL A 50 -3.35 4.84 10.30
C VAL A 50 -4.16 5.64 11.31
N GLU A 51 -5.10 6.44 10.81
CA GLU A 51 -6.00 7.24 11.64
C GLU A 51 -7.18 6.43 12.17
N LYS A 52 -7.88 7.02 13.14
CA LYS A 52 -9.20 6.55 13.57
C LYS A 52 -10.14 6.50 12.35
N ALA A 53 -11.07 5.54 12.35
CA ALA A 53 -11.91 5.20 11.20
C ALA A 53 -11.17 4.53 10.01
N TYR A 54 -9.94 4.06 10.25
CA TYR A 54 -9.19 3.20 9.32
C TYR A 54 -8.81 3.88 8.00
N VAL A 55 -8.46 5.16 8.08
CA VAL A 55 -7.80 5.87 6.98
C VAL A 55 -6.30 5.56 7.05
N VAL A 56 -5.75 5.06 5.95
CA VAL A 56 -4.37 4.61 5.81
C VAL A 56 -3.62 5.61 4.95
N TYR A 57 -2.55 6.19 5.49
CA TYR A 57 -1.66 7.10 4.78
C TYR A 57 -0.44 6.32 4.30
N VAL A 58 -0.18 6.42 3.00
CA VAL A 58 0.94 5.79 2.31
C VAL A 58 1.83 6.89 1.74
N SER A 59 3.03 7.03 2.31
CA SER A 59 4.03 8.02 1.90
C SER A 59 4.71 7.60 0.60
N GLU A 60 5.42 8.52 -0.05
CA GLU A 60 6.27 8.25 -1.21
C GLU A 60 5.47 7.82 -2.46
N ALA A 61 4.23 8.32 -2.57
CA ALA A 61 3.37 8.10 -3.72
C ALA A 61 2.51 9.35 -3.99
N ALA A 62 2.34 9.71 -5.26
CA ALA A 62 1.53 10.85 -5.63
C ALA A 62 0.08 10.71 -5.10
N PRO A 63 -0.60 11.81 -4.71
CA PRO A 63 -2.00 11.75 -4.24
C PRO A 63 -3.00 11.13 -5.21
N ASP A 64 -2.65 11.06 -6.50
CA ASP A 64 -3.41 10.47 -7.59
C ASP A 64 -2.91 9.07 -8.01
N ALA A 65 -2.10 8.41 -7.17
CA ALA A 65 -1.69 7.02 -7.34
C ALA A 65 -2.87 6.03 -7.09
N TYR A 66 -3.99 6.25 -7.78
CA TYR A 66 -5.27 5.56 -7.60
C TYR A 66 -5.19 4.05 -7.88
N ALA A 67 -4.25 3.60 -8.70
CA ALA A 67 -4.00 2.17 -8.90
C ALA A 67 -3.48 1.52 -7.60
N LEU A 68 -2.54 2.17 -6.92
CA LEU A 68 -1.99 1.70 -5.64
C LEU A 68 -3.04 1.79 -4.52
N GLN A 69 -3.78 2.91 -4.44
CA GLN A 69 -4.86 3.06 -3.47
C GLN A 69 -5.89 1.93 -3.59
N ARG A 70 -6.41 1.70 -4.81
CA ARG A 70 -7.39 0.65 -5.09
C ARG A 70 -6.85 -0.74 -4.77
N TYR A 71 -5.61 -1.02 -5.15
CA TYR A 71 -4.97 -2.30 -4.86
C TYR A 71 -4.94 -2.58 -3.35
N ILE A 72 -4.45 -1.64 -2.54
CA ILE A 72 -4.38 -1.82 -1.08
C ILE A 72 -5.79 -1.93 -0.48
N GLU A 73 -6.72 -1.06 -0.88
CA GLU A 73 -8.11 -1.10 -0.39
C GLU A 73 -8.78 -2.47 -0.69
N GLU A 74 -8.57 -3.02 -1.88
CA GLU A 74 -9.13 -4.32 -2.28
C GLU A 74 -8.50 -5.49 -1.51
N GLU A 75 -7.17 -5.51 -1.36
CA GLU A 75 -6.47 -6.55 -0.62
C GLU A 75 -6.81 -6.53 0.88
N MET A 76 -6.92 -5.34 1.47
CA MET A 76 -7.36 -5.18 2.85
C MET A 76 -8.82 -5.61 3.04
N ARG A 77 -9.69 -5.30 2.07
CA ARG A 77 -11.08 -5.76 2.08
C ARG A 77 -11.20 -7.29 2.05
N LYS A 78 -10.37 -7.98 1.26
CA LYS A 78 -10.31 -9.46 1.24
C LYS A 78 -9.93 -10.05 2.60
N LYS A 79 -9.15 -9.31 3.39
CA LYS A 79 -8.75 -9.67 4.77
C LYS A 79 -9.77 -9.24 5.84
N GLY A 80 -10.92 -8.68 5.44
CA GLY A 80 -11.98 -8.25 6.36
C GLY A 80 -11.83 -6.82 6.90
N TYR A 81 -10.86 -6.04 6.40
CA TYR A 81 -10.67 -4.65 6.79
C TYR A 81 -11.27 -3.70 5.76
N LYS A 82 -12.19 -2.83 6.19
CA LYS A 82 -12.69 -1.74 5.35
C LYS A 82 -11.87 -0.48 5.64
N VAL A 83 -10.88 -0.22 4.81
CA VAL A 83 -9.97 0.94 4.93
C VAL A 83 -10.21 1.94 3.80
N LYS A 84 -9.79 3.18 4.01
CA LYS A 84 -9.62 4.18 2.95
C LYS A 84 -8.13 4.48 2.82
N VAL A 85 -7.57 4.42 1.61
CA VAL A 85 -6.15 4.72 1.40
C VAL A 85 -6.00 6.12 0.81
N ILE A 86 -5.08 6.89 1.40
CA ILE A 86 -4.60 8.18 0.92
C ILE A 86 -3.10 8.02 0.65
N THR A 87 -2.66 8.43 -0.53
CA THR A 87 -1.24 8.49 -0.88
C THR A 87 -0.74 9.93 -0.79
N GLU A 88 0.50 10.12 -0.37
CA GLU A 88 1.13 11.44 -0.23
C GLU A 88 2.65 11.38 -0.52
N TRP A 89 3.22 12.55 -0.87
CA TRP A 89 4.66 12.74 -1.01
C TRP A 89 5.30 12.95 0.35
#